data_AF-X1QTC3-F1
#
_entry.id   AF-X1QTC3-F1
#
_cell.length_a   1.000
_cell.length_b   1.000
_cell.length_c   1.000
_cell.angle_alpha   90.00
_cell.angle_beta   90.00
_cell.angle_gamma   90.00
#
_symmetry.space_group_name_H-M   'P 1'
#
loop_
_entity.id
_entity.type
_entity.pdbx_description
1 polymer ?
#
loop_
_entity_poly.entity_id
_entity_poly.type
_entity_poly.pdbx_seq_one_letter_code
_entity_poly.pdbx_strand_id
1 'polypeptide(L)'
;IHILEEEEKKKPPKIKDLFIDVGLKKDEVSKIVKAGDSVTLDRNFKELNDKIITAKAFDDRVGVYVMIESLKRIKDCYVDIYAVA
;
A
#
# COMPACT_ATOMS: atom_id res chain seq x y z
N ILE A 1 23.18 -3.66 6.14
CA ILE A 1 23.22 -3.80 7.62
C ILE A 1 24.54 -4.48 8.02
N HIS A 2 25.68 -3.92 7.62
CA HIS A 2 27.00 -4.49 7.94
C HIS A 2 27.90 -3.49 8.67
N ILE A 3 27.65 -2.19 8.55
CA ILE A 3 28.46 -1.11 9.14
C ILE A 3 27.77 -0.47 10.36
N LEU A 4 26.54 -0.87 10.69
CA LEU A 4 25.84 -0.35 11.88
C LEU A 4 26.40 -0.99 13.15
N GLU A 5 26.57 -0.19 14.20
CA GLU A 5 26.88 -0.68 15.54
C GLU A 5 25.73 -1.56 16.07
N GLU A 6 26.03 -2.53 16.94
CA GLU A 6 25.00 -3.48 17.42
C GLU A 6 23.80 -2.78 18.10
N GLU A 7 24.07 -1.67 18.76
CA GLU A 7 23.06 -0.90 19.47
C GLU A 7 22.13 -0.13 18.52
N GLU A 8 22.63 0.26 17.34
CA GLU A 8 21.85 0.91 16.29
C GLU A 8 20.99 -0.09 15.53
N LYS A 9 21.46 -1.33 15.34
CA LYS A 9 20.67 -2.40 14.71
C LYS A 9 19.40 -2.75 15.47
N LYS A 10 19.41 -2.60 16.80
CA LYS A 10 18.26 -2.92 17.67
C LYS A 10 17.21 -1.80 17.69
N LYS A 11 17.56 -0.59 17.27
CA LYS A 11 16.64 0.56 17.28
C LYS A 11 15.89 0.62 15.94
N PRO A 12 14.55 0.63 15.93
CA PRO A 12 13.81 0.84 14.69
C PRO A 12 14.13 2.23 14.12
N PRO A 13 14.25 2.38 12.79
CA PRO A 13 14.52 3.67 12.18
C PRO A 13 13.38 4.64 12.47
N LYS A 14 13.72 5.89 12.84
CA LYS A 14 12.71 6.93 13.05
C LYS A 14 12.37 7.55 11.70
N ILE A 15 11.10 7.87 11.48
CA ILE A 15 10.61 8.47 10.22
C ILE A 15 11.40 9.73 9.83
N LYS A 16 11.75 10.57 10.81
CA LYS A 16 12.54 11.80 10.58
C LYS A 16 13.95 11.56 10.04
N ASP A 17 14.47 10.35 10.19
CA ASP A 17 15.79 9.94 9.72
C ASP A 17 15.70 9.22 8.37
N LEU A 18 14.48 9.03 7.83
CA LEU A 18 14.20 8.44 6.52
C LEU A 18 13.95 9.54 5.48
N PHE A 19 14.32 9.26 4.24
CA PHE A 19 14.03 10.09 3.08
C PHE A 19 13.83 9.21 1.84
N ILE A 20 13.18 9.75 0.81
CA ILE A 20 13.02 9.10 -0.49
C ILE A 20 13.98 9.75 -1.46
N ASP A 21 14.91 8.96 -2.01
CA ASP A 21 15.76 9.39 -3.11
C ASP A 21 15.09 9.05 -4.44
N VAL A 22 14.94 10.05 -5.29
CA VAL A 22 14.34 9.93 -6.64
C VAL A 22 15.40 10.02 -7.74
N GLY A 23 16.68 10.14 -7.40
CA GLY A 23 17.80 10.13 -8.35
C GLY A 23 17.90 11.38 -9.25
N LEU A 24 17.23 12.48 -8.88
CA LEU A 24 17.15 13.72 -9.68
C LEU A 24 17.72 14.92 -8.93
N LYS A 25 18.09 15.98 -9.67
CA LYS A 25 18.52 17.24 -9.05
C LYS A 25 17.33 17.99 -8.45
N LYS A 26 17.59 18.79 -7.41
CA LYS A 26 16.59 19.59 -6.68
C LYS A 26 15.65 20.37 -7.61
N ASP A 27 16.19 21.03 -8.63
CA ASP A 27 15.42 21.88 -9.55
C ASP A 27 14.48 21.08 -10.45
N GLU A 28 14.79 19.81 -10.71
CA GLU A 28 13.94 18.89 -11.47
C GLU A 28 12.86 18.30 -10.56
N VAL A 29 13.24 17.86 -9.36
CA VAL A 29 12.30 17.33 -8.35
C VAL A 29 11.22 18.34 -8.01
N SER A 30 11.59 19.60 -7.81
CA SER A 30 10.66 20.68 -7.43
C SER A 30 9.61 20.99 -8.49
N LYS A 31 9.79 20.52 -9.74
CA LYS A 31 8.81 20.65 -10.83
C LYS A 31 7.77 19.54 -10.83
N ILE A 32 8.07 18.37 -10.26
CA ILE A 32 7.24 17.16 -10.33
C ILE A 32 6.74 16.66 -8.96
N VAL A 33 7.33 17.13 -7.85
CA VAL A 33 6.94 16.77 -6.48
C VAL A 33 6.75 18.03 -5.65
N LYS A 34 5.69 18.05 -4.85
CA LYS A 34 5.33 19.12 -3.90
C LYS A 34 5.15 18.55 -2.49
N ALA A 35 5.35 19.41 -1.50
CA ALA A 35 5.02 19.06 -0.12
C ALA A 35 3.52 18.76 -0.01
N GLY A 36 3.18 17.58 0.52
CA GLY A 36 1.82 17.08 0.60
C GLY A 36 1.46 16.02 -0.46
N ASP A 37 2.29 15.84 -1.49
CA ASP A 37 2.09 14.75 -2.44
C ASP A 37 2.15 13.40 -1.72
N SER A 38 1.14 12.57 -1.95
CA SER A 38 1.09 11.24 -1.37
C SER A 38 2.10 10.32 -2.07
N VAL A 39 2.90 9.63 -1.28
CA VAL A 39 3.77 8.55 -1.76
C VAL A 39 3.22 7.21 -1.33
N THR A 40 3.48 6.19 -2.13
CA THR A 40 2.99 4.86 -1.82
C THR A 40 3.85 3.80 -2.48
N LEU A 41 3.83 2.57 -1.96
CA LEU A 41 4.63 1.48 -2.52
C LEU A 41 4.26 1.19 -3.97
N ASP A 42 5.25 1.18 -4.86
CA ASP A 42 5.08 0.67 -6.22
C ASP A 42 5.11 -0.86 -6.19
N ARG A 43 3.93 -1.48 -6.21
CA ARG A 43 3.79 -2.92 -6.10
C ARG A 43 2.55 -3.40 -6.85
N ASN A 44 2.77 -4.33 -7.77
CA ASN A 44 1.72 -4.94 -8.57
C ASN A 44 1.14 -6.19 -7.88
N PHE A 45 -0.02 -6.62 -8.35
CA PHE A 45 -0.58 -7.93 -8.05
C PHE A 45 0.35 -9.02 -8.61
N LYS A 46 0.58 -10.06 -7.82
CA LYS A 46 1.39 -11.21 -8.20
C LYS A 46 0.90 -12.47 -7.50
N GLU A 47 0.86 -13.56 -8.24
CA GLU A 47 0.66 -14.89 -7.69
C GLU A 47 2.03 -15.44 -7.24
N LEU A 48 2.11 -15.86 -5.98
CA LEU A 48 3.30 -16.49 -5.42
C LEU A 48 3.27 -18.02 -5.65
N ASN A 49 2.07 -18.59 -5.67
CA ASN A 49 1.75 -19.96 -6.06
C ASN A 49 0.24 -20.08 -6.26
N ASP A 50 -0.25 -21.29 -6.53
CA ASP A 50 -1.67 -21.61 -6.79
C ASP A 50 -2.65 -21.22 -5.66
N LYS A 51 -2.14 -20.90 -4.46
CA LYS A 51 -2.94 -20.61 -3.26
C LYS A 51 -2.70 -19.23 -2.66
N ILE A 52 -1.61 -18.56 -3.04
CA ILE A 52 -1.15 -17.34 -2.37
C ILE A 52 -0.91 -16.26 -3.42
N ILE A 53 -1.64 -15.16 -3.25
CA ILE A 53 -1.51 -13.94 -4.03
C ILE A 53 -0.94 -12.83 -3.15
N THR A 54 -0.29 -11.86 -3.77
CA THR A 54 0.28 -10.71 -3.06
C THR A 54 0.12 -9.45 -3.90
N ALA A 55 -0.30 -8.36 -3.28
CA ALA A 55 -0.53 -7.10 -3.97
C ALA A 55 -0.33 -5.92 -3.03
N LYS A 56 -0.44 -4.72 -3.58
CA LYS A 56 -0.57 -3.48 -2.82
C LYS A 56 -1.98 -3.34 -2.26
N ALA A 57 -2.09 -2.87 -1.02
CA ALA A 57 -3.35 -2.46 -0.40
C ALA A 57 -4.45 -3.55 -0.42
N PHE A 58 -4.07 -4.80 -0.15
CA PHE A 58 -5.08 -5.85 0.05
C PHE A 58 -5.98 -5.54 1.23
N ASP A 59 -5.40 -5.02 2.31
CA ASP A 59 -6.14 -4.30 3.35
C ASP A 59 -6.44 -2.87 2.84
N ASP A 60 -7.69 -2.51 2.47
CA ASP A 60 -8.92 -3.34 2.47
C ASP A 60 -9.55 -3.52 1.08
N ARG A 61 -8.75 -3.44 -0.01
CA ARG A 61 -9.29 -3.67 -1.36
C ARG A 61 -9.85 -5.09 -1.54
N VAL A 62 -9.38 -6.08 -0.78
CA VAL A 62 -9.98 -7.42 -0.79
C VAL A 62 -11.37 -7.39 -0.17
N GLY A 63 -11.57 -6.70 0.95
CA GLY A 63 -12.88 -6.52 1.57
C GLY A 63 -13.87 -5.86 0.61
N VAL A 64 -13.43 -4.80 -0.06
CA VAL A 64 -14.23 -4.11 -1.10
C VAL A 64 -14.58 -5.05 -2.26
N TYR A 65 -13.62 -5.85 -2.74
CA TYR A 65 -13.87 -6.84 -3.78
C TYR A 65 -14.92 -7.89 -3.34
N VAL A 66 -14.76 -8.45 -2.14
CA VAL A 66 -15.72 -9.42 -1.57
C VAL A 66 -17.11 -8.79 -1.44
N MET A 67 -17.20 -7.54 -1.00
CA MET A 67 -18.46 -6.80 -0.88
C MET A 67 -19.16 -6.67 -2.25
N ILE A 68 -18.43 -6.19 -3.27
CA ILE A 68 -18.95 -6.04 -4.64
C ILE A 68 -19.39 -7.40 -5.20
N GLU A 69 -18.57 -8.43 -5.06
CA GLU A 69 -18.85 -9.77 -5.57
C GLU A 69 -20.03 -10.45 -4.85
N SER A 70 -20.22 -10.16 -3.57
CA SER A 70 -21.39 -10.64 -2.81
C SER A 70 -22.66 -9.98 -3.34
N LEU A 71 -22.66 -8.65 -3.53
CA LEU A 71 -23.80 -7.93 -4.09
C LEU A 71 -24.20 -8.43 -5.48
N LYS A 72 -23.24 -8.75 -6.35
CA LYS A 72 -23.51 -9.32 -7.68
C LYS A 72 -24.19 -10.69 -7.63
N ARG A 73 -23.97 -11.48 -6.57
CA ARG A 73 -24.50 -12.86 -6.42
C ARG A 73 -25.85 -12.89 -5.73
N ILE A 74 -26.18 -11.84 -4.97
CA ILE A 74 -27.49 -11.69 -4.33
C ILE A 74 -28.54 -11.48 -5.42
N LYS A 75 -29.64 -12.24 -5.34
CA LYS A 75 -30.81 -12.11 -6.21
C LYS A 75 -31.94 -11.47 -5.41
N ASP A 76 -32.86 -12.29 -4.91
CA ASP A 76 -33.91 -11.85 -4.01
C ASP A 76 -33.37 -11.78 -2.57
N CYS A 77 -33.64 -10.66 -1.90
CA CYS A 77 -33.27 -10.43 -0.53
C CYS A 77 -34.47 -9.88 0.24
N TYR A 78 -34.67 -10.36 1.47
CA TYR A 78 -35.76 -9.93 2.36
C TYR A 78 -35.45 -8.64 3.11
N VAL A 79 -34.22 -8.14 3.01
CA VAL A 79 -33.73 -6.95 3.73
C VAL A 79 -33.05 -5.99 2.78
N ASP A 80 -33.00 -4.72 3.17
CA ASP A 80 -32.18 -3.72 2.49
C ASP A 80 -30.70 -3.94 2.83
N ILE A 81 -29.84 -3.89 1.82
CA ILE A 81 -28.40 -4.04 1.97
C ILE A 81 -27.71 -2.73 1.61
N TYR A 82 -26.92 -2.22 2.55
CA TYR A 82 -26.12 -1.01 2.38
C TYR A 82 -24.63 -1.37 2.38
N ALA A 83 -23.95 -1.11 1.28
CA ALA A 83 -22.51 -1.30 1.12
C ALA A 83 -21.78 0.03 1.23
N VAL A 84 -20.82 0.13 2.15
CA VAL A 84 -20.02 1.34 2.41
C VAL A 84 -18.55 0.92 2.48
N ALA A 85 -17.70 1.62 1.75
CA ALA A 85 -16.25 1.41 1.69
C ALA A 85 -15.52 2.74 1.52
#